data_AF-A0A7N2MI51-F1
#
_entry.id   AF-A0A7N2MI51-F1
#
_cell.length_a   1.000
_cell.length_b   1.000
_cell.length_c   1.000
_cell.angle_alpha   90.00
_cell.angle_beta   90.00
_cell.angle_gamma   90.00
#
_symmetry.space_group_name_H-M   'P 1'
#
loop_
_entity.id
_entity.type
_entity.pdbx_description
1 polymer ?
#
loop_
_entity_poly.entity_id
_entity_poly.type
_entity_poly.pdbx_seq_one_letter_code
_entity_poly.pdbx_strand_id
1 'polypeptide(L)'
;MAELLTGKKAISFDRPKSERNLAMHFVSAVKENRLLPILEDHIVKEGSIQHLKEVANLAIRCLSVGGEDRPSMKEVEMELEGLRITKKHPWRNVDAYIE
;
A
#
# COMPACT_ATOMS: atom_id res chain seq x y z
N MET A 1 4.15 -5.37 1.74
CA MET A 1 3.60 -4.15 1.12
C MET A 1 4.64 -3.07 0.91
N ALA A 2 5.31 -2.56 1.96
CA ALA A 2 6.31 -1.48 1.79
C ALA A 2 7.46 -1.83 0.82
N GLU A 3 7.98 -3.06 0.87
CA GLU A 3 9.02 -3.51 -0.08
C GLU A 3 8.50 -3.49 -1.53
N LEU A 4 7.30 -4.01 -1.77
CA LEU A 4 6.67 -4.03 -3.10
C LEU A 4 6.40 -2.62 -3.65
N LEU A 5 6.00 -1.69 -2.79
CA LEU A 5 5.71 -0.30 -3.19
C LEU A 5 6.97 0.50 -3.53
N THR A 6 8.11 0.13 -2.98
CA THR A 6 9.33 0.96 -3.00
C THR A 6 10.51 0.29 -3.72
N GLY A 7 10.40 -1.00 -4.06
CA GLY A 7 11.50 -1.80 -4.61
C GLY A 7 12.67 -2.01 -3.64
N LYS A 8 12.54 -1.59 -2.38
CA LYS A 8 13.63 -1.59 -1.40
C LYS A 8 13.57 -2.83 -0.52
N LYS A 9 14.74 -3.36 -0.15
CA LYS A 9 14.87 -4.43 0.86
C LYS A 9 14.41 -3.94 2.24
N ALA A 10 13.76 -4.82 3.02
CA ALA A 10 13.32 -4.54 4.40
C ALA A 10 14.44 -3.93 5.29
N ILE A 11 15.65 -4.46 5.18
CA ILE A 11 16.86 -3.94 5.83
C ILE A 11 17.96 -3.78 4.79
N SER A 12 18.62 -2.62 4.77
CA SER A 12 19.84 -2.40 3.97
C SER A 12 20.77 -1.46 4.74
N PHE A 13 22.05 -1.82 4.81
CA PHE A 13 23.09 -1.01 5.44
C PHE A 13 23.68 0.06 4.52
N ASP A 14 23.40 -0.05 3.21
CA ASP A 14 23.82 0.91 2.18
C ASP A 14 23.01 2.22 2.25
N ARG A 15 21.87 2.20 2.97
CA ARG A 15 21.05 3.39 3.24
C ARG A 15 21.50 4.13 4.51
N PRO A 16 21.20 5.44 4.65
CA PRO A 16 21.42 6.20 5.87
C PRO A 16 20.84 5.49 7.10
N LYS A 17 21.44 5.70 8.29
CA LYS A 17 21.04 4.99 9.52
C LYS A 17 19.53 5.11 9.81
N SER A 18 18.95 6.27 9.55
CA SER A 18 17.52 6.57 9.69
C SER A 18 16.62 5.80 8.70
N GLU A 19 17.17 5.29 7.61
CA GLU A 19 16.45 4.64 6.51
C GLU A 19 16.74 3.15 6.38
N ARG A 20 17.62 2.59 7.23
CA ARG A 20 18.01 1.17 7.15
C ARG A 20 16.80 0.26 7.32
N ASN A 21 15.97 0.52 8.32
CA ASN A 21 14.71 -0.18 8.53
C ASN A 21 13.64 0.44 7.63
N LEU A 22 13.23 -0.30 6.60
CA LEU A 22 12.26 0.18 5.62
C LEU A 22 10.89 0.46 6.25
N ALA A 23 10.45 -0.35 7.21
CA ALA A 23 9.15 -0.15 7.85
C ALA A 23 9.08 1.20 8.58
N MET A 24 10.09 1.52 9.40
CA MET A 24 10.15 2.80 10.11
C MET A 24 10.27 3.97 9.13
N HIS A 25 11.13 3.84 8.12
CA HIS A 25 11.30 4.87 7.09
C HIS A 25 10.01 5.12 6.29
N PHE A 26 9.32 4.05 5.90
CA PHE A 26 8.07 4.13 5.15
C PHE A 26 6.99 4.86 5.95
N VAL A 27 6.80 4.49 7.23
CA VAL A 27 5.82 5.17 8.10
C VAL A 27 6.14 6.65 8.28
N SER A 28 7.40 7.02 8.51
CA SER A 28 7.82 8.43 8.62
C SER A 28 7.57 9.19 7.32
N ALA A 29 7.98 8.65 6.17
CA ALA A 29 7.79 9.28 4.88
C ALA A 29 6.30 9.52 4.57
N VAL A 30 5.41 8.56 4.85
CA VAL A 30 3.96 8.72 4.65
C VAL A 30 3.40 9.81 5.56
N LYS A 31 3.76 9.82 6.85
CA LYS A 31 3.31 10.85 7.81
C LYS A 31 3.80 12.26 7.46
N GLU A 32 4.96 12.36 6.83
CA GLU A 32 5.54 13.62 6.36
C GLU A 32 5.05 14.00 4.95
N ASN A 33 4.03 13.31 4.42
CA ASN A 33 3.47 13.54 3.09
C ASN A 33 4.50 13.35 1.95
N ARG A 34 5.51 12.50 2.18
CA ARG A 34 6.58 12.12 1.24
C ARG A 34 6.37 10.72 0.66
N LEU A 35 5.12 10.31 0.41
CA LEU A 35 4.82 9.00 -0.17
C LEU A 35 5.36 8.87 -1.61
N LEU A 36 5.00 9.77 -2.53
CA LEU A 36 5.36 9.62 -3.94
C LEU A 36 6.87 9.51 -4.19
N PRO A 37 7.75 10.31 -3.53
CA PRO A 37 9.20 10.21 -3.73
C PRO A 37 9.84 8.89 -3.27
N ILE A 38 9.15 8.08 -2.46
CA ILE A 38 9.70 6.80 -1.98
C ILE A 38 9.22 5.59 -2.78
N LEU A 39 8.20 5.76 -3.63
CA LEU A 39 7.64 4.70 -4.47
C LEU A 39 8.53 4.45 -5.70
N GLU A 40 8.42 3.27 -6.30
CA GLU A 40 9.07 3.02 -7.59
C GLU A 40 8.40 3.81 -8.72
N ASP A 41 9.22 4.35 -9.63
CA ASP A 41 8.76 5.21 -10.73
C ASP A 41 7.66 4.56 -11.58
N HIS A 42 7.78 3.27 -11.87
CA HIS A 42 6.79 2.55 -12.69
C HIS A 42 5.43 2.45 -11.98
N ILE A 43 5.43 2.26 -10.65
CA ILE A 43 4.21 2.22 -9.83
C ILE A 43 3.52 3.59 -9.85
N VAL A 44 4.28 4.68 -9.74
CA VAL A 44 3.72 6.05 -9.80
C VAL A 44 3.15 6.38 -11.18
N LYS A 45 3.80 5.90 -12.25
CA LYS A 45 3.35 6.16 -13.64
C LYS A 45 2.10 5.38 -14.01
N GLU A 46 1.98 4.14 -13.57
CA GLU A 46 0.89 3.23 -13.95
C GLU A 46 -0.29 3.26 -12.96
N GLY A 47 -0.01 3.58 -11.69
CA GLY A 47 -0.98 3.57 -10.60
C GLY A 47 -1.79 4.86 -10.47
N SER A 48 -3.03 4.73 -10.00
CA SER A 48 -3.79 5.88 -9.51
C SER A 48 -3.18 6.37 -8.19
N ILE A 49 -2.82 7.66 -8.11
CA ILE A 49 -2.31 8.29 -6.89
C ILE A 49 -3.23 8.03 -5.69
N GLN A 50 -4.54 8.00 -5.91
CA GLN A 50 -5.52 7.74 -4.86
C GLN A 50 -5.40 6.30 -4.33
N HIS A 51 -5.34 5.30 -5.21
CA HIS A 51 -5.14 3.91 -4.78
C HIS A 51 -3.78 3.71 -4.12
N LEU A 52 -2.73 4.37 -4.61
CA LEU A 52 -1.40 4.30 -3.99
C LEU A 52 -1.42 4.84 -2.55
N LYS A 53 -2.16 5.93 -2.31
CA LYS A 53 -2.38 6.45 -0.95
C LYS A 53 -3.17 5.46 -0.08
N GLU A 54 -4.19 4.82 -0.62
CA GLU A 54 -4.99 3.82 0.11
C GLU A 54 -4.17 2.57 0.48
N VAL A 55 -3.39 2.03 -0.47
CA VAL A 55 -2.47 0.91 -0.18
C VAL A 55 -1.39 1.33 0.81
N ALA A 56 -0.85 2.55 0.71
CA ALA A 56 0.12 3.06 1.68
C ALA A 56 -0.50 3.20 3.07
N ASN A 57 -1.75 3.67 3.17
CA ASN A 57 -2.49 3.75 4.43
C ASN A 57 -2.76 2.37 5.04
N LEU A 58 -3.09 1.37 4.22
CA LEU A 58 -3.18 -0.01 4.68
C LEU A 58 -1.82 -0.52 5.19
N ALA A 59 -0.74 -0.24 4.47
CA ALA A 59 0.61 -0.63 4.86
C ALA A 59 1.05 -0.01 6.19
N ILE A 60 0.76 1.27 6.46
CA ILE A 60 1.12 1.89 7.75
C ILE A 60 0.37 1.26 8.93
N ARG A 61 -0.91 0.86 8.76
CA ARG A 61 -1.68 0.17 9.81
C ARG A 61 -1.13 -1.23 10.07
N CYS A 62 -0.73 -1.97 9.03
CA CYS A 62 -0.07 -3.26 9.21
C CYS A 62 1.29 -3.16 9.90
N LEU A 63 1.97 -2.01 9.78
CA LEU A 63 3.25 -1.71 10.40
C LEU A 63 3.13 -1.07 11.80
N SER A 64 1.92 -0.97 12.36
CA SER A 64 1.71 -0.44 13.70
C SER A 64 2.54 -1.19 14.74
N VAL A 65 3.12 -0.44 15.69
CA VAL A 65 3.93 -1.03 16.77
C VAL A 65 3.03 -1.86 17.69
N GLY A 66 1.87 -1.30 18.08
CA GLY A 66 0.80 -2.03 18.76
C GLY A 66 0.24 -3.12 17.86
N GLY A 67 0.10 -4.33 18.39
CA GLY A 67 -0.42 -5.47 17.63
C GLY A 67 -1.94 -5.38 17.47
N GLU A 68 -2.60 -4.79 18.45
CA GLU A 68 -4.03 -4.48 18.52
C GLU A 68 -4.50 -3.48 17.46
N ASP A 69 -3.61 -2.59 17.02
CA ASP A 69 -3.87 -1.61 15.95
C ASP A 69 -3.72 -2.22 14.55
N ARG A 70 -3.15 -3.42 14.44
CA ARG A 70 -2.92 -4.07 13.15
C ARG A 70 -4.22 -4.72 12.68
N PRO A 71 -4.61 -4.51 11.42
CA PRO A 71 -5.70 -5.27 10.84
C PRO A 71 -5.32 -6.75 10.78
N SER A 72 -6.32 -7.62 10.91
CA SER A 72 -6.19 -9.03 10.61
C SER A 72 -5.89 -9.23 9.12
N MET A 73 -5.24 -10.35 8.76
CA MET A 73 -4.97 -10.63 7.35
C MET A 73 -6.24 -10.74 6.50
N LYS A 74 -7.39 -11.11 7.10
CA LYS A 74 -8.69 -11.12 6.43
C LYS A 74 -9.17 -9.71 6.08
N GLU A 75 -8.98 -8.75 6.97
CA GLU A 75 -9.30 -7.33 6.70
C GLU A 75 -8.35 -6.76 5.65
N VAL A 76 -7.05 -7.10 5.73
CA VAL A 76 -6.06 -6.70 4.71
C VAL A 76 -6.45 -7.22 3.33
N GLU A 77 -6.84 -8.50 3.22
CA GLU A 77 -7.31 -9.10 1.97
C GLU A 77 -8.55 -8.39 1.43
N MET A 78 -9.56 -8.17 2.28
CA MET A 78 -10.81 -7.52 1.90
C MET A 78 -10.60 -6.10 1.38
N GLU A 79 -9.76 -5.30 2.05
CA GLU A 79 -9.44 -3.95 1.61
C GLU A 79 -8.68 -3.96 0.29
N LEU A 80 -7.69 -4.83 0.12
CA LEU A 80 -6.95 -4.96 -1.14
C LEU A 80 -7.86 -5.40 -2.30
N GLU A 81 -8.81 -6.31 -2.06
CA GLU A 81 -9.79 -6.70 -3.07
C GLU A 81 -10.67 -5.52 -3.49
N GLY A 82 -11.11 -4.70 -2.54
CA GLY A 82 -11.87 -3.47 -2.82
C GLY A 82 -11.11 -2.51 -3.74
N LEU A 83 -9.80 -2.35 -3.53
CA LEU A 83 -8.93 -1.49 -4.36
C LEU A 83 -8.72 -2.04 -5.78
N ARG A 84 -8.84 -3.37 -5.96
CA ARG A 84 -8.71 -4.03 -7.26
C ARG A 84 -9.90 -3.76 -8.19
N ILE A 85 -11.08 -3.40 -7.65
CA ILE A 85 -12.34 -3.24 -8.40
C ILE A 85 -12.42 -1.88 -9.13
N THR A 86 -11.31 -1.40 -9.70
CA THR A 86 -11.26 -0.08 -10.36
C THR A 86 -11.07 -0.14 -11.88
N LYS A 87 -11.15 -1.33 -12.46
CA LYS A 87 -11.64 -1.49 -13.83
C LYS A 87 -12.93 -2.29 -13.76
N LYS A 88 -14.09 -1.60 -13.74
CA LYS A 88 -15.34 -2.23 -14.14
C LYS A 88 -15.13 -2.70 -15.58
N HIS A 89 -14.78 -3.98 -15.75
CA HIS A 89 -14.87 -4.59 -17.05
C HIS A 89 -16.36 -4.49 -17.48
N PRO A 90 -16.67 -4.09 -18.71
CA PRO A 90 -18.06 -3.92 -19.17
C PRO A 90 -19.00 -5.11 -18.93
N TRP A 91 -18.46 -6.29 -18.63
CA TRP A 91 -19.18 -7.54 -18.41
C TRP A 91 -19.64 -7.78 -16.97
N ARG A 92 -19.26 -6.95 -15.98
CA ARG A 92 -19.63 -7.20 -14.56
C ARG A 92 -21.05 -6.72 -14.17
N ASN A 93 -21.92 -6.48 -15.15
CA ASN A 93 -23.33 -6.08 -14.97
C ASN A 93 -24.31 -7.24 -15.28
N VAL A 94 -23.93 -8.50 -15.14
CA VAL A 94 -24.85 -9.62 -15.44
C VAL A 94 -25.75 -10.00 -14.25
N ASP A 95 -25.45 -9.54 -13.02
CA ASP A 95 -26.27 -9.90 -11.85
C ASP A 95 -27.40 -8.90 -11.55
N ALA A 96 -27.69 -7.96 -12.45
CA ALA A 96 -28.82 -7.02 -12.30
C ALA A 96 -30.10 -7.47 -13.04
N TYR A 97 -30.12 -8.69 -13.59
CA TYR A 97 -31.28 -9.24 -14.31
C TYR A 97 -31.53 -10.71 -13.99
N ILE A 98 -31.79 -11.03 -12.72
CA ILE A 98 -32.71 -12.13 -12.39
C ILE A 98 -33.62 -11.61 -11.27
N GLU A 99 -34.92 -11.61 -11.57
CA GLU A 99 -36.04 -11.19 -10.72
C GLU A 99 -36.06 -11.84 -9.32
#